data_AF-T1PMG6-F1
#
_entry.id   AF-T1PMG6-F1
#
_cell.length_a   1.000
_cell.length_b   1.000
_cell.length_c   1.000
_cell.angle_alpha   90.00
_cell.angle_beta   90.00
_cell.angle_gamma   90.00
#
_symmetry.space_group_name_H-M   'P 1'
#
loop_
_entity.id
_entity.type
_entity.pdbx_description
1 polymer ?
#
loop_
_entity_poly.entity_id
_entity_poly.type
_entity_poly.pdbx_seq_one_letter_code
_entity_poly.pdbx_strand_id
1 'polypeptide(L)'
;MVKKMKAVYHVMNLLNQDVTSKCLIGECWVPNRDLPAVQFALAEGSKAAGSHVPSFLNVVETNDTPPTYYRTNKFTRGFQNLIDAYGVATYREANPGLYTCITFPFLFAVMFGDMGHGFILFLFGFWMVVDEKRLGRKRGGEIWNIFFAGRYIIMLM
;
A
#
# COMPACT_ATOMS: atom_id res chain seq x y z
N MET A 1 -13.95 8.20 -16.85
CA MET A 1 -14.44 6.90 -17.40
C MET A 1 -13.38 6.20 -18.25
N VAL A 2 -12.77 6.88 -19.23
CA VAL A 2 -11.75 6.30 -20.14
C VAL A 2 -10.54 5.67 -19.43
N LYS A 3 -9.96 6.32 -18.40
CA LYS A 3 -8.81 5.78 -17.65
C LYS A 3 -9.10 4.40 -17.01
N LYS A 4 -10.32 4.21 -16.50
CA LYS A 4 -10.75 2.94 -15.89
C LYS A 4 -10.85 1.84 -16.95
N MET A 5 -11.52 2.11 -18.06
CA MET A 5 -11.62 1.15 -19.17
C MET A 5 -10.25 0.78 -19.73
N LYS A 6 -9.37 1.76 -19.93
CA LYS A 6 -7.98 1.50 -20.37
C LYS A 6 -7.24 0.56 -19.41
N ALA A 7 -7.37 0.76 -18.10
CA ALA A 7 -6.75 -0.11 -17.10
C ALA A 7 -7.34 -1.54 -17.16
N VAL A 8 -8.65 -1.69 -17.34
CA VAL A 8 -9.30 -2.99 -17.50
C VAL A 8 -8.78 -3.72 -18.73
N TYR A 9 -8.76 -3.08 -19.90
CA TYR A 9 -8.21 -3.69 -21.11
C TYR A 9 -6.72 -4.01 -20.98
N HIS A 10 -5.95 -3.16 -20.30
CA HIS A 10 -4.54 -3.43 -20.04
C HIS A 10 -4.35 -4.69 -19.19
N VAL A 11 -5.16 -4.88 -18.14
CA VAL A 11 -5.13 -6.11 -17.32
C VAL A 11 -5.60 -7.32 -18.13
N MET A 12 -6.65 -7.19 -18.95
CA MET A 12 -7.10 -8.28 -19.82
C MET A 12 -6.03 -8.74 -20.81
N ASN A 13 -5.20 -7.82 -21.30
CA ASN A 13 -4.08 -8.15 -22.19
C ASN A 13 -2.93 -8.90 -21.50
N LEU A 14 -2.88 -8.91 -20.16
CA LEU A 14 -1.91 -9.72 -19.40
C LEU A 14 -2.39 -11.17 -19.20
N LEU A 15 -3.67 -11.45 -19.47
CA LEU A 15 -4.26 -12.77 -19.32
C LEU A 15 -4.03 -13.61 -20.57
N ASN A 16 -3.91 -14.91 -20.40
CA ASN A 16 -3.81 -15.85 -21.50
C ASN A 16 -5.22 -16.24 -21.99
N GLN A 17 -5.39 -16.39 -23.31
CA GLN A 17 -6.65 -16.77 -23.91
C GLN A 17 -6.67 -18.29 -24.14
N ASP A 18 -7.64 -18.98 -23.53
CA ASP A 18 -7.91 -20.38 -23.86
C ASP A 18 -8.68 -20.43 -25.19
N VAL A 19 -8.03 -21.03 -26.20
CA VAL A 19 -8.55 -21.19 -27.57
C VAL A 19 -9.79 -22.09 -27.60
N THR A 20 -9.93 -22.97 -26.61
CA THR A 20 -10.99 -24.00 -26.57
C THR A 20 -12.29 -23.48 -25.98
N SER A 21 -12.20 -22.72 -24.87
CA SER A 21 -13.37 -22.38 -24.04
C SER A 21 -13.82 -20.92 -24.17
N LYS A 22 -13.17 -20.09 -25.01
CA LYS A 22 -13.35 -18.62 -25.04
C LYS A 22 -13.22 -17.98 -23.64
N CYS A 23 -12.38 -18.56 -22.79
CA CYS A 23 -12.13 -18.09 -21.43
C CYS A 23 -10.75 -17.40 -21.35
N LEU A 24 -10.59 -16.49 -20.40
CA LEU A 24 -9.31 -15.89 -20.05
C LEU A 24 -8.79 -16.56 -18.77
N ILE A 25 -7.53 -16.96 -18.79
CA ILE A 25 -6.82 -17.57 -17.67
C ILE A 25 -5.70 -16.62 -17.25
N GLY A 26 -5.60 -16.33 -15.96
CA GLY A 26 -4.51 -15.53 -15.42
C GLY A 26 -4.10 -16.02 -14.05
N GLU A 27 -2.81 -15.92 -13.80
CA GLU A 27 -2.19 -16.20 -12.52
C GLU A 27 -1.93 -14.87 -11.80
N CYS A 28 -2.21 -14.81 -10.51
CA CYS A 28 -1.98 -13.60 -9.72
C CYS A 28 -1.63 -13.92 -8.28
N TRP A 29 -0.88 -13.02 -7.66
CA TRP A 29 -0.56 -13.10 -6.24
C TRP A 29 -1.67 -12.46 -5.41
N VAL A 30 -2.21 -13.23 -4.46
CA VAL A 30 -3.25 -12.76 -3.54
C VAL A 30 -2.83 -13.09 -2.10
N PRO A 31 -2.92 -12.14 -1.15
CA PRO A 31 -2.72 -12.46 0.26
C PRO A 31 -3.74 -13.49 0.74
N ASN A 32 -3.29 -14.55 1.43
CA ASN A 32 -4.16 -15.63 1.92
C ASN A 32 -5.38 -15.13 2.72
N ARG A 33 -5.24 -14.02 3.44
CA ARG A 33 -6.33 -13.40 4.23
C ARG A 33 -7.42 -12.78 3.37
N ASP A 34 -7.11 -12.39 2.14
CA ASP A 34 -8.03 -11.67 1.23
C ASP A 34 -8.63 -12.60 0.16
N LEU A 35 -8.28 -13.90 0.16
CA LEU A 35 -8.85 -14.92 -0.73
C LEU A 35 -10.39 -14.97 -0.70
N PRO A 36 -11.07 -14.92 0.48
CA PRO A 36 -12.53 -14.95 0.50
C PRO A 36 -13.17 -13.72 -0.18
N ALA A 37 -12.53 -12.56 -0.06
CA ALA A 37 -13.02 -11.33 -0.68
C ALA A 37 -12.93 -11.40 -2.21
N VAL A 38 -11.86 -12.00 -2.74
CA VAL A 38 -11.71 -12.23 -4.19
C VAL A 38 -12.75 -13.22 -4.70
N GLN A 39 -12.96 -14.35 -4.00
CA GLN A 39 -13.98 -15.33 -4.36
C GLN A 39 -15.39 -14.71 -4.39
N PHE A 40 -15.72 -13.88 -3.39
CA PHE A 40 -16.99 -13.17 -3.34
C PHE A 40 -17.15 -12.21 -4.53
N ALA A 41 -16.13 -11.42 -4.83
CA ALA A 41 -16.16 -10.48 -5.96
C ALA A 41 -16.30 -11.19 -7.32
N LEU A 42 -15.67 -12.35 -7.50
CA LEU A 42 -15.84 -13.19 -8.68
C LEU A 42 -17.26 -13.74 -8.79
N ALA A 43 -17.81 -14.28 -7.70
CA ALA A 43 -19.17 -14.81 -7.67
C ALA A 43 -20.22 -13.72 -7.96
N GLU A 44 -20.04 -12.52 -7.42
CA GLU A 44 -20.91 -11.37 -7.72
C GLU A 44 -20.79 -10.91 -9.18
N GLY A 45 -19.57 -10.85 -9.71
CA GLY A 45 -19.33 -10.51 -11.12
C GLY A 45 -19.96 -11.51 -12.09
N SER A 46 -19.87 -12.80 -11.79
CA SER A 46 -20.49 -13.86 -12.59
C SER A 46 -22.03 -13.78 -12.56
N LYS A 47 -22.62 -13.52 -11.39
CA LYS A 47 -24.07 -13.28 -11.26
C LYS A 47 -24.53 -12.07 -12.07
N ALA A 48 -23.80 -10.96 -12.00
CA ALA A 48 -24.13 -9.74 -12.73
C ALA A 48 -24.00 -9.89 -14.26
N ALA A 49 -23.04 -10.70 -14.72
CA ALA A 49 -22.84 -10.98 -16.14
C ALA A 49 -23.85 -11.97 -16.72
N GLY A 50 -24.55 -12.75 -15.89
CA GLY A 50 -25.52 -13.76 -16.33
C GLY A 50 -24.90 -14.90 -17.15
N SER A 51 -23.59 -15.13 -17.03
CA SER A 51 -22.89 -16.16 -17.80
C SER A 51 -23.16 -17.56 -17.25
N HIS A 52 -23.35 -18.54 -18.14
CA HIS A 52 -23.50 -19.95 -17.75
C HIS A 52 -22.21 -20.57 -17.21
N VAL A 53 -21.05 -20.00 -17.53
CA VAL A 53 -19.74 -20.44 -17.01
C VAL A 53 -19.44 -19.69 -15.71
N PRO A 54 -19.30 -20.39 -14.57
CA PRO A 54 -18.92 -19.76 -13.32
C PRO A 54 -17.44 -19.34 -13.37
N SER A 55 -17.13 -18.15 -12.89
CA SER A 55 -15.75 -17.77 -12.61
C SER A 55 -15.25 -18.57 -11.41
N PHE A 56 -14.17 -19.32 -11.58
CA PHE A 56 -13.56 -20.10 -10.50
C PHE A 56 -12.16 -19.58 -10.17
N LEU A 57 -11.77 -19.75 -8.91
CA LEU A 57 -10.43 -19.46 -8.42
C LEU A 57 -9.80 -20.78 -7.97
N ASN A 58 -8.59 -21.05 -8.45
CA ASN A 58 -7.80 -22.20 -8.02
C ASN A 58 -6.52 -21.72 -7.34
N VAL A 59 -6.12 -22.38 -6.25
CA VAL A 59 -4.84 -22.10 -5.59
C VAL A 59 -3.80 -23.01 -6.24
N VAL A 60 -2.83 -22.39 -6.92
CA VAL A 60 -1.74 -23.10 -7.59
C VAL A 60 -0.51 -23.07 -6.68
N GLU A 61 0.12 -24.22 -6.48
CA GLU A 61 1.41 -24.31 -5.80
C GLU A 61 2.52 -23.93 -6.78
N THR A 62 3.38 -22.98 -6.39
CA THR A 62 4.55 -22.56 -7.18
C THR A 62 5.78 -22.44 -6.27
N ASN A 63 6.95 -22.61 -6.87
CA ASN A 63 8.25 -22.36 -6.22
C ASN A 63 8.77 -20.93 -6.46
N ASP A 64 8.01 -20.10 -7.19
CA ASP A 64 8.38 -18.71 -7.44
C ASP A 64 8.33 -17.88 -6.15
N THR A 65 9.21 -16.88 -6.07
CA THR A 65 9.25 -15.98 -4.91
C THR A 65 8.04 -15.04 -4.93
N PRO A 66 7.12 -15.12 -3.96
CA PRO A 66 5.97 -14.22 -3.91
C PRO A 66 6.39 -12.79 -3.52
N PRO A 67 5.58 -11.78 -3.89
CA PRO A 67 5.84 -10.40 -3.52
C PRO A 67 5.65 -10.15 -2.01
N THR A 68 6.44 -9.23 -1.46
CA THR A 68 6.31 -8.77 -0.07
C THR A 68 5.21 -7.72 0.03
N TYR A 69 4.28 -7.91 0.98
CA TYR A 69 3.20 -6.97 1.25
C TYR A 69 3.06 -6.67 2.73
N TYR A 70 3.26 -5.40 3.11
CA TYR A 70 3.06 -4.92 4.47
C TYR A 70 1.73 -4.20 4.62
N ARG A 71 0.89 -4.66 5.55
CA ARG A 71 -0.34 -3.95 5.93
C ARG A 71 0.01 -2.79 6.84
N THR A 72 0.14 -1.60 6.27
CA THR A 72 0.43 -0.37 7.00
C THR A 72 -0.85 0.30 7.48
N ASN A 73 -0.78 0.95 8.65
CA ASN A 73 -1.83 1.84 9.13
C ASN A 73 -1.43 3.30 8.82
N LYS A 74 -2.28 4.26 9.20
CA LYS A 74 -2.00 5.68 8.95
C LYS A 74 -0.66 6.17 9.55
N PHE A 75 -0.22 5.56 10.65
CA PHE A 75 1.00 5.90 11.37
C PHE A 75 2.23 5.23 10.73
N THR A 76 2.21 3.91 10.55
CA THR A 76 3.35 3.13 10.06
C THR A 76 3.62 3.34 8.57
N ARG A 77 2.66 3.84 7.79
CA ARG A 77 2.83 4.08 6.35
C ARG A 77 3.98 5.03 6.02
N GLY A 78 4.16 6.10 6.81
CA GLY A 78 5.24 7.05 6.59
C GLY A 78 6.62 6.38 6.77
N PHE A 79 6.78 5.65 7.87
CA PHE A 79 8.00 4.90 8.17
C PHE A 79 8.27 3.79 7.16
N GLN A 80 7.23 3.07 6.72
CA GLN A 80 7.37 2.03 5.70
C GLN A 80 7.84 2.62 4.38
N ASN A 81 7.27 3.74 3.92
CA ASN A 81 7.72 4.41 2.70
C ASN A 81 9.20 4.83 2.78
N LEU A 82 9.67 5.25 3.97
CA LEU A 82 11.08 5.61 4.19
C LEU A 82 12.00 4.39 4.02
N ILE A 83 11.60 3.23 4.54
CA ILE A 83 12.34 1.98 4.39
C ILE A 83 12.29 1.45 2.96
N ASP A 84 11.10 1.42 2.35
CA ASP A 84 10.90 0.91 0.99
C ASP A 84 11.65 1.75 -0.05
N ALA A 85 11.94 3.03 0.25
CA ALA A 85 12.77 3.90 -0.58
C ALA A 85 14.25 3.44 -0.64
N TYR A 86 14.73 2.75 0.39
CA TYR A 86 16.06 2.12 0.37
C TYR A 86 16.02 0.79 -0.38
N GLY A 87 14.99 -0.02 -0.12
CA GLY A 87 14.77 -1.28 -0.81
C GLY A 87 13.59 -2.05 -0.23
N VAL A 88 12.97 -2.88 -1.08
CA VAL A 88 11.88 -3.76 -0.66
C VAL A 88 12.49 -5.04 -0.07
N ALA A 89 12.06 -5.38 1.15
CA ALA A 89 12.52 -6.59 1.84
C ALA A 89 12.06 -7.88 1.14
N THR A 90 12.81 -8.95 1.35
CA THR A 90 12.50 -10.27 0.78
C THR A 90 11.28 -10.91 1.45
N TYR A 91 10.69 -11.90 0.78
CA TYR A 91 9.45 -12.50 1.26
C TYR A 91 9.63 -13.16 2.64
N ARG A 92 8.76 -12.78 3.58
CA ARG A 92 8.78 -13.21 4.99
C ARG A 92 10.05 -12.81 5.77
N GLU A 93 10.79 -11.82 5.28
CA GLU A 93 11.86 -11.18 6.04
C GLU A 93 11.29 -10.30 7.17
N ALA A 94 12.08 -10.14 8.24
CA ALA A 94 11.74 -9.24 9.32
C ALA A 94 11.67 -7.80 8.82
N ASN A 95 10.55 -7.11 9.07
CA ASN A 95 10.37 -5.73 8.63
C ASN A 95 11.17 -4.76 9.52
N PRO A 96 12.22 -4.09 9.01
CA PRO A 96 12.99 -3.14 9.81
C PRO A 96 12.17 -1.89 10.18
N GLY A 97 11.14 -1.55 9.38
CA GLY A 97 10.29 -0.37 9.58
C GLY A 97 9.59 -0.32 10.94
N LEU A 98 9.35 -1.46 11.57
CA LEU A 98 8.79 -1.50 12.92
C LEU A 98 9.76 -0.93 13.96
N TYR A 99 11.05 -1.27 13.88
CA TYR A 99 12.08 -0.73 14.77
C TYR A 99 12.35 0.75 14.45
N THR A 100 12.40 1.08 13.16
CA THR A 100 12.61 2.45 12.67
C THR A 100 11.58 3.44 13.19
N CYS A 101 10.37 3.01 13.54
CA CYS A 101 9.35 3.89 14.11
C CYS A 101 9.80 4.60 15.40
N ILE A 102 10.73 4.00 16.17
CA ILE A 102 11.25 4.56 17.42
C ILE A 102 12.71 4.96 17.27
N THR A 103 13.52 4.12 16.64
CA THR A 103 14.97 4.36 16.57
C THR A 103 15.31 5.57 15.69
N PHE A 104 14.56 5.80 14.60
CA PHE A 104 14.83 6.94 13.71
C PHE A 104 14.57 8.29 14.39
N PRO A 105 13.38 8.55 14.99
CA PRO A 105 13.17 9.80 15.72
C PRO A 105 14.10 9.96 16.93
N PHE A 106 14.43 8.87 17.64
CA PHE A 106 15.37 8.93 18.76
C PHE A 106 16.77 9.37 18.33
N LEU A 107 17.32 8.77 17.26
CA LEU A 107 18.63 9.16 16.74
C LEU A 107 18.62 10.60 16.21
N PHE A 108 17.53 11.04 15.59
CA PHE A 108 17.35 12.43 15.20
C PHE A 108 17.39 13.37 16.42
N ALA A 109 16.67 13.04 17.50
CA ALA A 109 16.62 13.85 18.71
C ALA A 109 18.00 14.00 19.37
N VAL A 110 18.83 12.95 19.38
CA VAL A 110 20.22 13.01 19.88
C VAL A 110 21.07 13.98 19.06
N MET A 111 20.88 14.02 17.73
CA MET A 111 21.63 14.92 16.84
C MET A 111 21.10 16.37 16.90
N PHE A 112 19.80 16.56 17.08
CA PHE A 112 19.14 17.87 17.03
C PHE A 112 19.17 18.60 18.38
N GLY A 113 19.18 17.88 19.51
CA GLY A 113 19.69 18.31 20.81
C GLY A 113 19.10 19.57 21.48
N ASP A 114 18.04 20.16 20.93
CA ASP A 114 17.50 21.45 21.38
C ASP A 114 16.01 21.35 21.75
N MET A 115 15.68 21.67 23.00
CA MET A 115 14.32 21.63 23.53
C MET A 115 13.39 22.67 22.89
N GLY A 116 13.88 23.88 22.61
CA GLY A 116 13.08 24.95 22.01
C GLY A 116 12.73 24.65 20.56
N HIS A 117 13.73 24.29 19.75
CA HIS A 117 13.50 23.92 18.36
C HIS A 117 12.69 22.61 18.25
N GLY A 118 12.95 21.63 19.12
CA GLY A 118 12.16 20.39 19.19
C GLY A 118 10.69 20.66 19.52
N PHE A 119 10.41 21.60 20.43
CA PHE A 119 9.03 21.98 20.74
C PHE A 119 8.31 22.63 19.54
N ILE A 120 9.01 23.46 18.75
CA ILE A 120 8.44 24.05 17.52
C ILE A 120 8.14 22.97 16.48
N LEU A 121 9.06 22.01 16.29
CA LEU A 121 8.85 20.87 15.39
C LEU A 121 7.66 20.02 15.83
N PHE A 122 7.57 19.72 17.13
CA PHE A 122 6.46 18.99 17.71
C PHE A 122 5.12 19.71 17.46
N LEU A 123 5.04 21.02 17.72
CA LEU A 123 3.83 21.81 17.46
C LEU A 123 3.44 21.79 15.97
N PHE A 124 4.43 21.89 15.08
CA PHE A 124 4.18 21.83 13.64
C PHE A 124 3.67 20.45 13.19
N GLY A 125 4.29 19.37 13.67
CA GLY A 125 3.83 18.00 13.43
C GLY A 125 2.45 17.74 13.99
N PHE A 126 2.19 18.17 15.23
CA PHE A 126 0.91 18.05 15.91
C PHE A 126 -0.21 18.79 15.16
N TRP A 127 0.05 20.02 14.71
CA TRP A 127 -0.89 20.79 13.90
C TRP A 127 -1.31 20.04 12.61
N MET A 128 -0.35 19.42 11.91
CA MET A 128 -0.64 18.63 10.70
C MET A 128 -1.47 17.38 10.99
N VAL A 129 -1.30 16.76 12.16
CA VAL A 129 -2.06 15.58 12.58
C VAL A 129 -3.50 15.95 12.97
N VAL A 130 -3.71 17.07 13.66
CA VAL A 130 -5.04 17.56 14.04
C VAL A 130 -5.85 17.96 12.80
N ASP A 131 -5.24 18.70 11.87
CA ASP A 131 -5.89 19.20 10.66
C ASP A 131 -5.84 18.19 9.48
N GLU A 132 -5.59 16.90 9.72
CA GLU A 132 -5.31 15.90 8.66
C GLU A 132 -6.44 15.79 7.61
N LYS A 133 -7.71 15.91 8.04
CA LYS A 133 -8.87 15.81 7.14
C LYS A 133 -8.96 17.00 6.18
N ARG A 134 -8.59 18.20 6.63
CA ARG A 134 -8.61 19.43 5.83
C ARG A 134 -7.41 19.46 4.89
N LEU A 135 -6.24 19.11 5.40
CA LEU A 135 -4.98 19.11 4.65
C LEU A 135 -4.93 18.01 3.59
N GLY A 136 -5.45 16.82 3.88
CA GLY A 136 -5.48 15.71 2.91
C GLY A 136 -6.38 15.94 1.69
N ARG A 137 -7.32 16.90 1.76
CA ARG A 137 -8.17 17.29 0.61
C ARG A 137 -7.47 18.25 -0.34
N LYS A 138 -6.48 19.01 0.15
CA LYS A 138 -5.74 19.95 -0.69
C LYS A 138 -4.63 19.20 -1.43
N ARG A 139 -4.65 19.25 -2.76
CA ARG A 139 -3.48 18.87 -3.57
C ARG A 139 -2.46 20.01 -3.49
N GLY A 140 -1.53 19.89 -2.56
CA GLY A 140 -0.39 20.80 -2.45
C GLY A 140 0.68 20.47 -3.49
N GLY A 141 1.73 21.29 -3.52
CA GLY A 141 2.95 21.00 -4.28
C GLY A 141 3.64 19.72 -3.80
N GLU A 142 4.58 19.21 -4.59
CA GLU A 142 5.30 17.96 -4.32
C GLU A 142 5.94 17.95 -2.93
N ILE A 143 6.64 19.04 -2.58
CA ILE A 143 7.26 19.23 -1.26
C ILE A 143 6.21 19.09 -0.15
N TRP A 144 5.06 19.76 -0.28
CA TRP A 144 3.99 19.69 0.72
C TRP A 144 3.46 18.27 0.90
N ASN A 145 3.33 17.50 -0.19
CA ASN A 145 2.85 16.13 -0.13
C ASN A 145 3.84 15.22 0.60
N ILE A 146 5.15 15.44 0.45
CA ILE A 146 6.19 14.70 1.17
C ILE A 146 6.10 14.99 2.68
N PHE A 147 6.06 16.27 3.07
CA PHE A 147 5.92 16.66 4.48
C PHE A 147 4.65 16.09 5.11
N PHE A 148 3.50 16.18 4.42
CA PHE A 148 2.23 15.67 4.93
C PHE A 148 2.19 14.13 5.03
N ALA A 149 2.84 13.43 4.10
CA ALA A 149 3.01 11.98 4.17
C ALA A 149 3.85 11.56 5.39
N GLY A 150 4.88 12.35 5.72
CA GLY A 150 5.76 12.17 6.88
C GLY A 150 5.28 12.79 8.20
N ARG A 151 4.03 13.27 8.31
CA ARG A 151 3.56 14.04 9.48
C ARG A 151 3.77 13.35 10.84
N TYR A 152 3.60 12.02 10.91
CA TYR A 152 3.84 11.27 12.14
C TYR A 152 5.32 11.11 12.47
N ILE A 153 6.19 11.14 11.46
CA ILE A 153 7.64 11.12 11.66
C ILE A 153 8.06 12.48 12.23
N ILE A 154 7.57 13.59 11.66
CA ILE A 154 7.86 14.96 12.12
C ILE A 154 7.35 15.19 13.55
N MET A 155 6.20 14.61 13.91
CA MET A 155 5.67 14.71 15.27
C MET A 155 6.51 13.96 16.30
N LEU A 156 7.25 12.91 15.89
CA LEU A 156 8.06 12.09 16.79
C LEU A 156 9.53 12.52 16.85
N MET A 157 10.02 13.20 15.82
CA MET A 157 11.34 13.83 15.75
C MET A 157 11.45 14.98 16.76
#